data_AF-A0A443SKI8-F1
#
_entry.id   AF-A0A443SKI8-F1
#
_cell.length_a   1.000
_cell.length_b   1.000
_cell.length_c   1.000
_cell.angle_alpha   90.00
_cell.angle_beta   90.00
_cell.angle_gamma   90.00
#
_symmetry.space_group_name_H-M   'P 1'
#
loop_
_entity.id
_entity.type
_entity.pdbx_description
1 polymer ?
#
loop_
_entity_poly.entity_id
_entity_poly.type
_entity_poly.pdbx_seq_one_letter_code
_entity_poly.pdbx_strand_id
1 'polypeptide(L)'
;MSLTEKQRSVIHDTWKSMQQSRKAWNDLLISLFAKHTEYQKLFKGFANVPLDQLRDNKRLTTQMAAVVAVISACIECLHDENALIDMLKGLALRHYHRNVTIQMFENMGVVFISWLVDTLGSQTMDEEAIAAWGLFYTTFVSIIKRYYEEFDNKNANNI
;
A
#
# COMPACT_ATOMS: atom_id res chain seq x y z
N MET A 1 -4.47 -1.79 -18.10
CA MET A 1 -5.30 -1.94 -16.87
C MET A 1 -6.59 -1.18 -17.07
N SER A 2 -7.76 -1.70 -16.70
CA SER A 2 -9.01 -0.96 -16.96
C SER A 2 -9.88 -0.82 -15.72
N LEU A 3 -9.47 0.09 -14.83
CA LEU A 3 -10.44 0.80 -13.99
C LEU A 3 -11.32 1.65 -14.90
N THR A 4 -12.62 1.70 -14.65
CA THR A 4 -13.52 2.63 -15.36
C THR A 4 -13.28 4.06 -14.88
N GLU A 5 -13.75 5.07 -15.63
CA GLU A 5 -13.70 6.46 -15.17
C GLU A 5 -14.43 6.66 -13.85
N LYS A 6 -15.58 6.00 -13.67
CA LYS A 6 -16.34 6.02 -12.43
C LYS A 6 -15.53 5.46 -11.26
N GLN A 7 -14.90 4.30 -11.43
CA GLN A 7 -14.05 3.69 -10.40
C GLN A 7 -12.84 4.57 -10.06
N ARG A 8 -12.23 5.22 -11.05
CA ARG A 8 -11.15 6.20 -10.80
C ARG A 8 -11.64 7.37 -9.96
N SER A 9 -12.81 7.94 -10.28
CA SER A 9 -13.39 9.03 -9.49
C SER A 9 -13.64 8.61 -8.05
N VAL A 10 -14.22 7.42 -7.83
CA VAL A 10 -14.47 6.88 -6.50
C VAL A 10 -13.17 6.75 -5.70
N ILE A 11 -12.10 6.21 -6.30
CA ILE A 11 -10.79 6.12 -5.64
C ILE A 11 -10.24 7.51 -5.29
N HIS A 12 -10.34 8.48 -6.20
CA HIS A 12 -9.89 9.85 -5.94
C HIS A 12 -10.67 10.51 -4.79
N ASP A 13 -12.00 10.42 -4.79
CA ASP A 13 -12.87 11.09 -3.82
C ASP A 13 -12.73 10.48 -2.42
N THR A 14 -12.67 9.15 -2.35
CA THR A 14 -12.43 8.42 -1.09
C THR A 14 -11.03 8.71 -0.55
N TRP A 15 -10.00 8.73 -1.40
CA TRP A 15 -8.64 9.08 -0.98
C TRP A 15 -8.52 10.52 -0.49
N LYS A 16 -9.18 11.47 -1.18
CA LYS A 16 -9.23 12.87 -0.75
C LYS A 16 -9.86 13.02 0.64
N SER A 17 -10.89 12.23 0.94
CA SER A 17 -11.50 12.18 2.29
C SER A 17 -10.52 11.60 3.32
N MET A 18 -9.81 10.52 2.97
CA MET A 18 -8.80 9.89 3.83
C MET A 18 -7.62 10.84 4.16
N GLN A 19 -7.22 11.70 3.23
CA GLN A 19 -6.15 12.69 3.45
C GLN A 19 -6.49 13.71 4.56
N GLN A 20 -7.77 13.94 4.84
CA GLN A 20 -8.22 14.81 5.93
C GLN A 20 -8.06 14.13 7.30
N SER A 21 -8.02 12.80 7.34
CA SER A 21 -7.93 11.98 8.56
C SER A 21 -6.48 11.64 8.94
N ARG A 22 -5.59 12.65 8.99
CA ARG A 22 -4.15 12.48 9.25
C ARG A 22 -3.81 11.72 10.55
N LYS A 23 -4.64 11.86 11.57
CA LYS A 23 -4.46 11.18 12.87
C LYS A 23 -4.54 9.65 12.75
N ALA A 24 -5.22 9.14 11.72
CA ALA A 24 -5.42 7.71 11.49
C ALA A 24 -4.32 7.08 10.60
N TRP A 25 -3.36 7.86 10.09
CA TRP A 25 -2.36 7.33 9.15
C TRP A 25 -1.51 6.23 9.75
N ASN A 26 -1.00 6.42 10.96
CA ASN A 26 -0.17 5.42 11.64
C ASN A 26 -0.96 4.12 11.92
N ASP A 27 -2.29 4.19 11.97
CA ASP A 27 -3.13 3.05 12.28
C ASP A 27 -3.09 1.99 11.20
N LEU A 28 -2.76 2.35 9.96
CA LEU A 28 -2.58 1.38 8.88
C LEU A 28 -1.45 0.39 9.17
N LEU A 29 -0.25 0.90 9.48
CA LEU A 29 0.89 0.04 9.80
C LEU A 29 0.74 -0.65 11.16
N ILE A 30 0.11 0.00 12.14
CA ILE A 30 -0.20 -0.64 13.43
C ILE A 30 -1.16 -1.80 13.23
N SER A 31 -2.19 -1.64 12.40
CA SER A 31 -3.14 -2.71 12.07
C SER A 31 -2.47 -3.85 11.30
N LEU A 32 -1.51 -3.52 10.43
CA LEU A 32 -0.69 -4.52 9.75
C LEU A 32 0.14 -5.34 10.75
N PHE A 33 0.82 -4.68 11.69
CA PHE A 33 1.64 -5.36 12.68
C PHE A 33 0.82 -6.10 13.74
N ALA A 34 -0.40 -5.66 14.03
CA ALA A 34 -1.32 -6.39 14.89
C ALA A 34 -1.71 -7.75 14.29
N LYS A 35 -1.90 -7.82 12.97
CA LYS A 35 -2.24 -9.05 12.25
C LYS A 35 -1.01 -9.89 11.86
N HIS A 36 0.13 -9.23 11.61
CA HIS A 36 1.38 -9.82 11.15
C HIS A 36 2.56 -9.25 11.94
N THR A 37 2.68 -9.65 13.20
CA THR A 37 3.69 -9.11 14.14
C THR A 37 5.12 -9.27 13.64
N GLU A 38 5.40 -10.29 12.83
CA GLU A 38 6.69 -10.55 12.22
C GLU A 38 7.10 -9.48 11.20
N TYR A 39 6.16 -8.74 10.61
CA TYR A 39 6.47 -7.70 9.62
C TYR A 39 7.11 -6.47 10.25
N GLN A 40 6.80 -6.17 11.51
CA GLN A 40 7.41 -5.06 12.22
C GLN A 40 8.94 -5.20 12.29
N LYS A 41 9.46 -6.44 12.34
CA LYS A 41 10.90 -6.73 12.43
C LYS A 41 11.68 -6.26 11.20
N LEU A 42 11.02 -6.08 10.05
CA LEU A 42 11.64 -5.53 8.84
C LEU A 42 11.98 -4.04 8.98
N PHE A 43 11.33 -3.34 9.90
CA PHE A 43 11.52 -1.92 10.14
C PHE A 43 12.49 -1.68 11.30
N LYS A 44 13.80 -1.79 11.03
CA LYS A 44 14.88 -1.69 12.03
C LYS A 44 14.76 -0.51 13.00
N GLY A 45 14.21 0.62 12.56
CA GLY A 45 14.04 1.82 13.38
C GLY A 45 13.04 1.69 14.53
N PHE A 46 12.12 0.73 14.47
CA PHE A 46 11.10 0.51 15.50
C PHE A 46 10.73 -0.98 15.65
N ALA A 47 11.61 -1.88 15.24
CA ALA A 47 11.39 -3.34 15.23
C ALA A 47 11.04 -3.91 16.62
N ASN A 48 11.58 -3.33 17.69
CA ASN A 48 11.41 -3.80 19.07
C ASN A 48 10.51 -2.87 19.92
N VAL A 49 9.85 -1.90 19.30
CA VAL A 49 8.94 -0.99 20.01
C VAL A 49 7.62 -1.72 20.24
N PRO A 50 7.08 -1.76 21.47
CA PRO A 50 5.76 -2.34 21.73
C PRO A 50 4.67 -1.71 20.86
N LEU A 51 3.71 -2.51 20.40
CA LEU A 51 2.66 -2.09 19.46
C LEU A 51 1.80 -0.94 20.01
N ASP A 52 1.52 -0.95 21.31
CA ASP A 52 0.79 0.10 22.04
C ASP A 52 1.56 1.43 22.15
N GLN A 53 2.88 1.40 21.95
CA GLN A 53 3.76 2.59 21.95
C GLN A 53 4.08 3.09 20.53
N LEU A 54 3.66 2.37 19.49
CA LEU A 54 4.00 2.70 18.11
C LEU A 54 3.25 3.91 17.57
N ARG A 55 2.03 4.19 18.07
CA ARG A 55 1.17 5.27 17.56
C ARG A 55 1.86 6.62 17.50
N ASP A 56 2.63 6.96 18.55
CA ASP A 56 3.33 8.24 18.66
C ASP A 56 4.82 8.15 18.27
N ASN A 57 5.25 7.00 17.70
CA ASN A 57 6.62 6.81 17.28
C ASN A 57 6.94 7.67 16.04
N LYS A 58 7.92 8.58 16.18
CA LYS A 58 8.32 9.49 15.09
C LYS A 58 8.83 8.75 13.85
N ARG A 59 9.52 7.61 14.02
CA ARG A 59 10.03 6.83 12.88
C ARG A 59 8.91 6.11 12.14
N LEU A 60 7.90 5.61 12.86
CA LEU A 60 6.69 5.10 12.23
C LEU A 60 5.98 6.20 11.43
N THR A 61 5.84 7.38 12.03
CA THR A 61 5.21 8.54 11.38
C THR A 61 5.92 8.92 10.08
N THR A 62 7.26 8.95 10.08
CA THR A 62 8.05 9.18 8.86
C THR A 62 7.84 8.07 7.82
N GLN A 63 7.83 6.81 8.24
CA GLN A 63 7.59 5.68 7.33
C GLN A 63 6.18 5.76 6.72
N MET A 64 5.18 6.11 7.51
CA MET A 64 3.81 6.23 7.06
C MET A 64 3.65 7.39 6.08
N ALA A 65 4.30 8.53 6.31
CA ALA A 65 4.32 9.63 5.34
C ALA A 65 4.86 9.18 3.97
N ALA A 66 5.90 8.34 3.93
CA ALA A 66 6.42 7.78 2.68
C ALA A 66 5.40 6.83 2.00
N VAL A 67 4.67 6.02 2.77
CA VAL A 67 3.61 5.14 2.24
C VAL A 67 2.45 5.96 1.66
N VAL A 68 1.96 6.98 2.39
CA VAL A 68 0.90 7.89 1.90
C VAL A 68 1.32 8.59 0.61
N ALA A 69 2.59 9.05 0.53
CA ALA A 69 3.11 9.71 -0.67
C ALA A 69 3.09 8.78 -1.89
N VAL A 70 3.54 7.53 -1.73
CA VAL A 70 3.51 6.54 -2.82
C VAL A 70 2.08 6.22 -3.26
N ILE A 71 1.15 6.02 -2.31
CA ILE A 71 -0.25 5.75 -2.64
C ILE A 71 -0.87 6.93 -3.39
N SER A 72 -0.63 8.15 -2.91
CA SER A 72 -1.13 9.37 -3.56
C SER A 72 -0.60 9.50 -4.98
N ALA A 73 0.69 9.28 -5.19
CA ALA A 73 1.28 9.28 -6.53
C ALA A 73 0.68 8.18 -7.44
N CYS A 74 0.37 6.99 -6.89
CA CYS A 74 -0.27 5.93 -7.68
C CYS A 74 -1.66 6.33 -8.15
N ILE A 75 -2.40 7.02 -7.28
CA ILE A 75 -3.74 7.51 -7.56
C ILE A 75 -3.70 8.63 -8.60
N GLU A 76 -2.75 9.57 -8.47
CA GLU A 76 -2.53 10.62 -9.47
C GLU A 76 -2.20 10.04 -10.85
N CYS A 77 -1.45 8.95 -10.93
CA CYS A 77 -1.11 8.28 -12.19
C CYS A 77 -2.21 7.34 -12.75
N LEU A 78 -3.40 7.25 -12.15
CA LEU A 78 -4.43 6.30 -12.63
C LEU A 78 -4.92 6.54 -14.06
N HIS A 79 -4.68 7.72 -14.60
CA HIS A 79 -4.99 8.09 -15.98
C HIS A 79 -3.85 7.79 -16.96
N ASP A 80 -2.64 7.52 -16.47
CA ASP A 80 -1.44 7.21 -17.26
C ASP A 80 -0.85 5.87 -16.80
N GLU A 81 -1.22 4.82 -17.51
CA GLU A 81 -0.78 3.45 -17.21
C GLU A 81 0.75 3.30 -17.27
N ASN A 82 1.43 4.00 -18.18
CA ASN A 82 2.88 3.90 -18.30
C ASN A 82 3.57 4.53 -17.09
N ALA A 83 3.13 5.72 -16.69
CA ALA A 83 3.66 6.39 -15.50
C ALA A 83 3.44 5.56 -14.23
N LEU A 84 2.26 4.95 -14.08
CA LEU A 84 1.97 4.05 -12.96
C LEU A 84 2.92 2.83 -12.96
N ILE A 85 3.08 2.18 -14.11
CA ILE A 85 3.96 1.01 -14.26
C ILE A 85 5.42 1.35 -13.89
N ASP A 86 5.95 2.46 -14.38
CA ASP A 86 7.34 2.87 -14.12
C ASP A 86 7.57 3.17 -12.63
N MET A 87 6.62 3.84 -11.99
CA MET A 87 6.70 4.10 -10.56
C MET A 87 6.66 2.79 -9.74
N LEU A 88 5.77 1.86 -10.11
CA LEU A 88 5.65 0.57 -9.44
C LEU A 88 6.86 -0.34 -9.67
N LYS A 89 7.53 -0.22 -10.82
CA LYS A 89 8.83 -0.88 -11.04
C LYS A 89 9.87 -0.42 -10.02
N GLY A 90 10.00 0.90 -9.82
CA GLY A 90 10.91 1.46 -8.83
C GLY A 90 10.56 1.04 -7.40
N LEU A 91 9.26 0.96 -7.09
CA LEU A 91 8.79 0.45 -5.81
C LEU A 91 9.11 -1.03 -5.60
N ALA A 92 8.87 -1.85 -6.63
CA ALA A 92 9.16 -3.29 -6.63
C ALA A 92 10.64 -3.53 -6.35
N LEU A 93 11.54 -2.86 -7.08
CA LEU A 93 12.99 -3.02 -6.89
C LEU A 93 13.43 -2.74 -5.45
N ARG A 94 12.95 -1.63 -4.86
CA ARG A 94 13.29 -1.27 -3.47
C ARG A 94 12.81 -2.29 -2.44
N HIS A 95 11.64 -2.89 -2.66
CA HIS A 95 11.06 -3.87 -1.75
C HIS A 95 11.66 -5.26 -1.96
N TYR A 96 12.02 -5.60 -3.19
CA TYR A 96 12.71 -6.83 -3.55
C TYR A 96 14.05 -6.93 -2.81
N HIS A 97 14.87 -5.87 -2.83
CA HIS A 97 16.13 -5.81 -2.08
C HIS A 97 15.97 -5.86 -0.55
N ARG A 98 14.76 -5.66 -0.03
CA ARG A 98 14.44 -5.75 1.41
C ARG A 98 13.80 -7.09 1.78
N ASN A 99 13.74 -8.04 0.85
CA ASN A 99 13.12 -9.35 1.01
C ASN A 99 11.65 -9.27 1.44
N VAL A 100 10.94 -8.22 1.00
CA VAL A 100 9.49 -8.14 1.17
C VAL A 100 8.85 -9.07 0.16
N THR A 101 7.96 -9.96 0.58
CA THR A 101 7.35 -10.96 -0.32
C THR A 101 6.07 -10.43 -0.96
N ILE A 102 5.61 -11.08 -2.05
CA ILE A 102 4.31 -10.77 -2.65
C ILE A 102 3.17 -10.98 -1.65
N GLN A 103 3.24 -12.01 -0.80
CA GLN A 103 2.27 -12.24 0.27
C GLN A 103 2.18 -11.07 1.25
N MET A 104 3.30 -10.40 1.57
CA MET A 104 3.29 -9.20 2.42
C MET A 104 2.54 -8.05 1.77
N PHE A 105 2.66 -7.88 0.45
CA PHE A 105 1.86 -6.90 -0.28
C PHE A 105 0.37 -7.27 -0.27
N GLU A 106 0.01 -8.52 -0.54
CA GLU A 106 -1.38 -8.97 -0.49
C GLU A 106 -2.02 -8.74 0.88
N ASN A 107 -1.30 -9.08 1.96
CA ASN A 107 -1.74 -8.85 3.34
C ASN A 107 -1.91 -7.35 3.64
N MET A 108 -0.99 -6.52 3.14
CA MET A 108 -1.12 -5.07 3.23
C MET A 108 -2.37 -4.56 2.50
N GLY A 109 -2.77 -5.15 1.37
CA GLY A 109 -3.98 -4.79 0.65
C GLY A 109 -5.26 -5.03 1.44
N VAL A 110 -5.36 -6.21 2.06
CA VAL A 110 -6.49 -6.55 2.93
C VAL A 110 -6.59 -5.56 4.10
N VAL A 111 -5.46 -5.27 4.75
CA VAL A 111 -5.42 -4.31 5.87
C VAL A 111 -5.74 -2.89 5.41
N PHE A 112 -5.25 -2.48 4.24
CA PHE A 112 -5.48 -1.16 3.69
C PHE A 112 -6.96 -0.87 3.42
N ILE A 113 -7.67 -1.82 2.80
CA ILE A 113 -9.11 -1.66 2.52
C ILE A 113 -9.91 -1.65 3.83
N SER A 114 -9.60 -2.55 4.77
CA SER A 114 -10.23 -2.55 6.11
C SER A 114 -10.02 -1.21 6.82
N TRP A 115 -8.81 -0.68 6.79
CA TRP A 115 -8.47 0.60 7.41
C TRP A 115 -9.23 1.78 6.78
N LEU A 116 -9.43 1.79 5.46
CA LEU A 116 -10.27 2.79 4.80
C LEU A 116 -11.73 2.71 5.29
N VAL A 117 -12.29 1.49 5.39
CA VAL A 117 -13.65 1.27 5.91
C VAL A 117 -13.78 1.75 7.34
N ASP A 118 -12.84 1.37 8.21
CA ASP A 118 -12.85 1.74 9.63
C ASP A 118 -12.72 3.25 9.83
N THR A 119 -11.96 3.94 8.96
CA THR A 119 -11.68 5.37 9.09
C THR A 119 -12.76 6.25 8.47
N LEU A 120 -13.29 5.87 7.30
CA LEU A 120 -14.24 6.68 6.53
C LEU A 120 -15.70 6.27 6.74
N GLY A 121 -15.94 5.08 7.31
CA GLY A 121 -17.26 4.52 7.52
C GLY A 121 -17.87 3.92 6.25
N SER A 122 -18.88 3.06 6.45
CA SER A 122 -19.53 2.28 5.39
C SER A 122 -20.36 3.11 4.42
N GLN A 123 -20.68 4.38 4.75
CA GLN A 123 -21.36 5.28 3.83
C GLN A 123 -20.40 5.79 2.74
N THR A 124 -19.14 6.04 3.08
CA THR A 124 -18.11 6.48 2.13
C THR A 124 -17.41 5.30 1.46
N MET A 125 -17.16 4.22 2.23
CA MET A 125 -16.63 2.96 1.72
C MET A 125 -17.77 1.98 1.50
N ASP A 126 -18.65 2.30 0.56
CA ASP A 126 -19.74 1.42 0.11
C ASP A 126 -19.22 0.26 -0.76
N GLU A 127 -20.13 -0.59 -1.25
CA GLU A 127 -19.78 -1.76 -2.08
C GLU A 127 -19.00 -1.36 -3.35
N GLU A 128 -19.34 -0.23 -3.96
CA GLU A 128 -18.66 0.27 -5.16
C GLU A 128 -17.24 0.74 -4.85
N ALA A 129 -17.06 1.49 -3.76
CA ALA A 129 -15.75 1.92 -3.30
C ALA A 129 -14.86 0.74 -2.94
N ILE A 130 -15.36 -0.23 -2.18
CA ILE A 130 -14.61 -1.44 -1.81
C ILE A 130 -14.19 -2.21 -3.06
N ALA A 131 -15.08 -2.38 -4.05
CA ALA A 131 -14.76 -3.06 -5.30
C ALA A 131 -13.70 -2.30 -6.12
N ALA A 132 -13.81 -0.97 -6.22
CA ALA A 132 -12.85 -0.14 -6.94
C ALA A 132 -11.45 -0.22 -6.30
N TRP A 133 -11.35 -0.07 -4.97
CA TRP A 133 -10.09 -0.21 -4.24
C TRP A 133 -9.52 -1.63 -4.31
N GLY A 134 -10.36 -2.65 -4.25
CA GLY A 134 -9.96 -4.05 -4.43
C GLY A 134 -9.34 -4.30 -5.80
N LEU A 135 -9.96 -3.78 -6.85
CA LEU A 135 -9.41 -3.87 -8.21
C LEU A 135 -8.09 -3.09 -8.33
N PHE A 136 -8.02 -1.86 -7.82
CA PHE A 136 -6.80 -1.06 -7.78
C PHE A 136 -5.65 -1.79 -7.07
N TYR A 137 -5.90 -2.37 -5.90
CA TYR A 137 -4.85 -3.03 -5.13
C TYR A 137 -4.41 -4.35 -5.77
N THR A 138 -5.35 -5.15 -6.29
CA THR A 138 -5.04 -6.40 -7.03
C THR A 138 -4.14 -6.09 -8.24
N THR A 139 -4.48 -5.01 -8.94
CA THR A 139 -3.77 -4.44 -10.08
C THR A 139 -2.36 -3.98 -9.68
N PHE A 140 -2.23 -3.27 -8.56
CA PHE A 140 -0.94 -2.88 -7.99
C PHE A 140 -0.05 -4.10 -7.70
N VAL A 141 -0.58 -5.12 -7.00
CA VAL A 141 0.16 -6.32 -6.62
C VAL A 141 0.60 -7.12 -7.84
N SER A 142 -0.24 -7.23 -8.87
CA SER A 142 0.10 -7.97 -10.09
C SER A 142 1.29 -7.33 -10.84
N ILE A 143 1.40 -5.99 -10.87
CA ILE A 143 2.58 -5.31 -11.41
C ILE A 143 3.83 -5.62 -10.59
N ILE A 144 3.74 -5.53 -9.25
CA ILE A 144 4.88 -5.82 -8.38
C ILE A 144 5.36 -7.25 -8.60
N LYS A 145 4.43 -8.21 -8.64
CA LYS A 145 4.72 -9.64 -8.90
C LYS A 145 5.44 -9.84 -10.23
N ARG A 146 4.94 -9.23 -11.32
CA ARG A 146 5.59 -9.29 -12.63
C ARG A 146 7.04 -8.81 -12.58
N TYR A 147 7.32 -7.73 -11.84
CA TYR A 147 8.69 -7.23 -11.72
C TYR A 147 9.58 -8.10 -10.84
N TYR A 148 9.03 -8.73 -9.81
CA TYR A 148 9.79 -9.70 -9.01
C TYR A 148 10.23 -10.88 -9.87
N GLU A 149 9.31 -11.44 -10.68
CA GLU A 149 9.60 -12.49 -11.64
C GLU A 149 10.67 -12.05 -12.66
N GLU A 150 10.62 -10.80 -13.14
CA GLU A 150 11.66 -10.25 -14.02
C GLU A 150 13.03 -10.16 -13.33
N PHE A 151 13.08 -9.74 -12.06
CA PHE A 151 14.32 -9.64 -11.30
C PHE A 151 14.92 -11.03 -11.01
N ASP A 152 14.08 -11.99 -10.63
CA ASP A 152 14.50 -13.38 -10.40
C ASP A 152 15.09 -14.00 -11.67
N ASN A 153 14.43 -13.83 -12.81
CA ASN A 153 14.92 -14.32 -14.11
C ASN A 153 16.25 -13.67 -14.52
N LYS A 154 16.41 -12.36 -14.28
CA LYS A 154 17.68 -11.66 -14.53
C LYS A 154 18.79 -12.16 -13.63
N ASN A 155 18.50 -12.41 -12.35
CA ASN A 155 19.49 -12.92 -11.41
C ASN A 155 19.91 -14.35 -11.77
N ALA A 156 18.98 -15.21 -12.21
CA ALA A 156 19.27 -16.57 -12.64
C ALA A 156 20.12 -16.63 -13.93
N ASN A 157 19.94 -15.67 -14.85
CA ASN A 157 20.69 -15.60 -16.11
C ASN A 157 22.06 -14.90 -16.00
N ASN A 158 22.38 -14.31 -14.85
CA ASN A 158 23.65 -13.63 -14.58
C ASN A 158 24.59 -14.46 -13.67
N ILE A 159 24.21 -15.72 -13.37
CA ILE A 159 24.99 -16.72 -12.63
C ILE A 159 25.40 -17.82 -13.61
#